data_AF-A0A941Z1R1-F1
#
_entry.id   AF-A0A941Z1R1-F1
#
_cell.length_a   1.000
_cell.length_b   1.000
_cell.length_c   1.000
_cell.angle_alpha   90.00
_cell.angle_beta   90.00
_cell.angle_gamma   90.00
#
_symmetry.space_group_name_H-M   'P 1'
#
loop_
_entity.id
_entity.type
_entity.pdbx_description
1 polymer ?
#
loop_
_entity_poly.entity_id
_entity_poly.type
_entity_poly.pdbx_seq_one_letter_code
_entity_poly.pdbx_strand_id
1 'polypeptide(L)'
;MNRTGRRRLALLLLAVAVAALHGAAALLLPPVHLGDGEHMPKRIEVAYVREMAPTAPPAAPPVVVPRRRAPRAAPAPAPKPAASAPAEPVLTAEAPAAAASAASAADALAEAAPAETEPLTEPADASTAAAEDAAASAVAAAASAAASAPAFEWPPSTRLSYSLHGNYRGEVLGAAMVEWVRAGSRYQVHLDVWIGAQAAPLVGRRMTSDGELTEHGLSPRRYDEETRALFRELRRRTIRFEPDRIVLPNGKELARPEGVQDAASQFVQLTWLFTTRPDLLRVGERIELPLALPTKVVTWPYDIVGTATLDTPLGPIETFHVRPQKVARPGGDLVAEAWFAPSLAYLPIRLQIRQDEQTYVDMQLDRAPLQEAARSGAVPRPPRTLGAGDEPR
;
A
#
# COMPACT_ATOMS: atom_id res chain seq x y z
N MET A 1 18.04 -69.21 -12.31
CA MET A 1 17.99 -67.79 -11.90
C MET A 1 18.88 -67.57 -10.67
N ASN A 2 19.80 -66.61 -10.73
CA ASN A 2 20.82 -66.35 -9.70
C ASN A 2 20.26 -65.62 -8.45
N ARG A 3 21.01 -65.63 -7.34
CA ARG A 3 20.62 -64.98 -6.05
C ARG A 3 20.29 -63.49 -6.23
N THR A 4 21.02 -62.79 -7.09
CA THR A 4 20.80 -61.38 -7.44
C THR A 4 19.50 -61.15 -8.20
N GLY A 5 19.19 -61.97 -9.22
CA GLY A 5 17.91 -61.92 -9.93
C GLY A 5 16.71 -62.19 -9.03
N ARG A 6 16.80 -63.20 -8.14
CA ARG A 6 15.76 -63.47 -7.13
C ARG A 6 15.52 -62.29 -6.17
N ARG A 7 16.59 -61.60 -5.73
CA ARG A 7 16.47 -60.40 -4.88
C ARG A 7 15.83 -59.21 -5.62
N ARG A 8 16.21 -58.96 -6.89
CA ARG A 8 15.59 -57.90 -7.71
C ARG A 8 14.10 -58.15 -7.95
N LEU A 9 13.72 -59.40 -8.24
CA LEU A 9 12.31 -59.77 -8.41
C LEU A 9 11.51 -59.59 -7.11
N ALA A 10 12.06 -60.00 -5.96
CA ALA A 10 11.41 -59.81 -4.67
C ALA A 10 11.20 -58.32 -4.31
N LEU A 11 12.15 -57.45 -4.63
CA LEU A 11 12.03 -56.00 -4.42
C LEU A 11 10.98 -55.37 -5.34
N LEU A 12 10.90 -55.79 -6.61
CA LEU A 12 9.85 -55.37 -7.54
C LEU A 12 8.45 -55.80 -7.06
N LEU A 13 8.30 -57.06 -6.64
CA LEU A 13 7.03 -57.57 -6.10
C LEU A 13 6.63 -56.84 -4.82
N LEU A 14 7.58 -56.51 -3.94
CA LEU A 14 7.33 -55.71 -2.75
C LEU A 14 6.88 -54.28 -3.11
N ALA A 15 7.54 -53.62 -4.06
CA ALA A 15 7.16 -52.29 -4.52
C ALA A 15 5.75 -52.26 -5.13
N VAL A 16 5.41 -53.26 -5.96
CA VAL A 16 4.06 -53.42 -6.54
C VAL A 16 3.02 -53.70 -5.45
N ALA A 17 3.33 -54.57 -4.47
CA ALA A 17 2.43 -54.85 -3.35
C ALA A 17 2.18 -53.61 -2.47
N VAL A 18 3.21 -52.82 -2.19
CA VAL A 18 3.09 -51.55 -1.44
C VAL A 18 2.28 -50.53 -2.24
N ALA A 19 2.50 -50.39 -3.55
CA ALA A 19 1.72 -49.49 -4.40
C ALA A 19 0.24 -49.92 -4.49
N ALA A 20 -0.03 -51.22 -4.64
CA ALA A 20 -1.38 -51.77 -4.63
C ALA A 20 -2.09 -51.57 -3.28
N LEU A 21 -1.36 -51.70 -2.16
CA LEU A 21 -1.90 -51.43 -0.81
C LEU A 21 -2.23 -49.96 -0.61
N HIS A 22 -1.39 -49.03 -1.10
CA HIS A 22 -1.70 -47.60 -1.06
C HIS A 22 -2.89 -47.24 -1.96
N GLY A 23 -2.99 -47.84 -3.15
CA GLY A 23 -4.15 -47.69 -4.04
C GLY A 23 -5.43 -48.21 -3.40
N ALA A 24 -5.41 -49.42 -2.83
CA ALA A 24 -6.55 -49.98 -2.11
C ALA A 24 -6.96 -49.12 -0.90
N ALA A 25 -6.00 -48.62 -0.12
CA ALA A 25 -6.27 -47.68 0.97
C ALA A 25 -6.92 -46.39 0.47
N ALA A 26 -6.48 -45.85 -0.67
CA ALA A 26 -7.05 -44.64 -1.27
C ALA A 26 -8.47 -44.84 -1.87
N LEU A 27 -8.89 -46.09 -2.16
CA LEU A 27 -10.27 -46.42 -2.52
C LEU A 27 -11.15 -46.83 -1.32
N LEU A 28 -10.55 -47.32 -0.23
CA LEU A 28 -11.25 -47.73 0.99
C LEU A 28 -11.45 -46.59 2.01
N LEU A 29 -10.60 -45.57 1.96
CA LEU A 29 -10.85 -44.30 2.62
C LEU A 29 -11.99 -43.58 1.87
N PRO A 30 -13.10 -43.20 2.52
CA PRO A 30 -14.09 -42.33 1.89
C PRO A 30 -13.41 -41.01 1.50
N PRO A 31 -13.79 -40.40 0.35
CA PRO A 31 -13.23 -39.11 -0.04
C PRO A 31 -13.53 -38.10 1.07
N VAL A 32 -12.49 -37.63 1.75
CA VAL A 32 -12.63 -36.81 2.96
C VAL A 32 -13.33 -35.51 2.58
N HIS A 33 -14.62 -35.44 2.86
CA HIS A 33 -15.40 -34.22 2.79
C HIS A 33 -15.00 -33.35 3.98
N LEU A 34 -13.83 -32.72 3.82
CA LEU A 34 -13.51 -31.47 4.50
C LEU A 34 -14.69 -30.54 4.23
N GLY A 35 -15.46 -30.22 5.28
CA GLY A 35 -16.71 -29.46 5.15
C GLY A 35 -16.51 -28.08 4.53
N ASP A 36 -17.63 -27.36 4.31
CA ASP A 36 -17.80 -26.21 3.40
C ASP A 36 -16.95 -24.95 3.71
N GLY A 37 -15.62 -25.11 3.75
CA GLY A 37 -14.65 -24.04 3.73
C GLY A 37 -14.70 -23.39 2.37
N GLU A 38 -15.41 -22.26 2.32
CA GLU A 38 -15.64 -21.43 1.14
C GLU A 38 -14.40 -21.37 0.23
N HIS A 39 -14.58 -21.81 -1.02
CA HIS A 39 -13.51 -21.78 -2.00
C HIS A 39 -13.10 -20.33 -2.27
N MET A 40 -11.79 -20.09 -2.45
CA MET A 40 -11.28 -18.75 -2.78
C MET A 40 -12.05 -18.16 -3.98
N PRO A 41 -12.35 -16.84 -3.99
CA PRO A 41 -13.04 -16.18 -5.09
C PRO A 41 -12.45 -16.57 -6.45
N LYS A 42 -13.32 -16.86 -7.43
CA LYS A 42 -12.86 -17.16 -8.80
C LYS A 42 -12.01 -15.99 -9.28
N ARG A 43 -10.77 -16.29 -9.67
CA ARG A 43 -9.84 -15.33 -10.30
C ARG A 43 -10.48 -14.76 -11.58
N ILE A 44 -10.46 -13.43 -11.72
CA ILE A 44 -10.79 -12.73 -12.96
C ILE A 44 -9.70 -13.07 -13.98
N GLU A 45 -10.10 -13.56 -15.14
CA GLU A 45 -9.19 -14.01 -16.20
C GLU A 45 -8.86 -12.83 -17.13
N VAL A 46 -7.57 -12.48 -17.26
CA VAL A 46 -7.08 -11.39 -18.12
C VAL A 46 -5.83 -11.82 -18.88
N ALA A 47 -5.73 -11.43 -20.15
CA ALA A 47 -4.56 -11.62 -20.99
C ALA A 47 -3.58 -10.45 -20.84
N TYR A 48 -2.46 -10.69 -20.17
CA TYR A 48 -1.35 -9.74 -20.08
C TYR A 48 -0.46 -9.89 -21.33
N VAL A 49 -0.37 -8.85 -22.15
CA VAL A 49 0.23 -8.91 -23.50
C VAL A 49 1.17 -7.73 -23.81
N ARG A 50 1.35 -6.79 -22.88
CA ARG A 50 2.26 -5.65 -23.01
C ARG A 50 3.27 -5.63 -21.87
N GLU A 51 4.55 -5.47 -22.18
CA GLU A 51 5.57 -5.14 -21.18
C GLU A 51 5.54 -3.64 -20.86
N MET A 52 5.60 -3.30 -19.57
CA MET A 52 5.77 -1.93 -19.09
C MET A 52 7.25 -1.54 -19.16
N ALA A 53 7.59 -0.61 -20.05
CA ALA A 53 8.87 0.08 -20.05
C ALA A 53 8.88 1.21 -19.00
N PRO A 54 10.00 1.45 -18.29
CA PRO A 54 10.14 2.61 -17.41
C PRO A 54 9.94 3.92 -18.17
N THR A 55 9.09 4.81 -17.66
CA THR A 55 8.97 6.19 -18.15
C THR A 55 9.94 7.12 -17.42
N ALA A 56 10.12 8.34 -17.92
CA ALA A 56 10.68 9.40 -17.09
C ALA A 56 9.80 9.56 -15.82
N PRO A 57 10.39 9.75 -14.63
CA PRO A 57 9.62 10.11 -13.44
C PRO A 57 8.81 11.39 -13.67
N PRO A 58 7.57 11.50 -13.15
CA PRO A 58 6.88 12.79 -13.11
C PRO A 58 7.73 13.79 -12.33
N ALA A 59 7.81 15.03 -12.81
CA ALA A 59 8.63 16.06 -12.19
C ALA A 59 8.23 16.24 -10.71
N ALA A 60 9.16 15.98 -9.80
CA ALA A 60 8.89 16.01 -8.36
C ALA A 60 8.34 17.39 -7.95
N PRO A 61 7.32 17.46 -7.08
CA PRO A 61 6.81 18.73 -6.59
C PRO A 61 7.96 19.52 -5.96
N PRO A 62 8.10 20.82 -6.24
CA PRO A 62 9.30 21.58 -5.92
C PRO A 62 9.58 21.51 -4.43
N VAL A 63 10.75 20.99 -4.07
CA VAL A 63 11.22 20.94 -2.69
C VAL A 63 11.37 22.38 -2.22
N VAL A 64 10.39 22.86 -1.44
CA VAL A 64 10.43 24.17 -0.79
C VAL A 64 11.45 24.09 0.33
N VAL A 65 12.73 24.20 -0.03
CA VAL A 65 13.83 24.30 0.93
C VAL A 65 13.55 25.52 1.80
N PRO A 66 13.24 25.37 3.10
CA PRO A 66 12.94 26.53 3.94
C PRO A 66 14.23 27.37 4.00
N ARG A 67 14.18 28.57 3.41
CA ARG A 67 15.32 29.49 3.38
C ARG A 67 15.75 29.74 4.82
N ARG A 68 16.87 29.13 5.25
CA ARG A 68 17.44 29.31 6.58
C ARG A 68 17.65 30.80 6.79
N ARG A 69 16.82 31.40 7.64
CA ARG A 69 16.91 32.83 7.99
C ARG A 69 18.28 33.02 8.64
N ALA A 70 19.19 33.67 7.92
CA ALA A 70 20.56 33.83 8.38
C ALA A 70 20.56 34.47 9.78
N PRO A 71 21.29 33.92 10.76
CA PRO A 71 21.34 34.51 12.08
C PRO A 71 21.91 35.92 11.97
N ARG A 72 21.12 36.93 12.36
CA ARG A 72 21.54 38.33 12.36
C ARG A 72 22.74 38.45 13.29
N ALA A 73 23.90 38.81 12.74
CA ALA A 73 25.12 38.99 13.52
C ALA A 73 24.89 40.04 14.62
N ALA A 74 25.20 39.67 15.87
CA ALA A 74 25.17 40.59 17.00
C ALA A 74 26.43 41.46 16.98
N PRO A 75 26.32 42.79 17.17
CA PRO A 75 27.49 43.67 17.24
C PRO A 75 28.21 43.55 18.58
N ALA A 76 29.53 43.32 18.53
CA ALA A 76 30.51 43.72 19.54
C ALA A 76 31.04 45.14 19.18
N PRO A 77 31.78 45.89 20.03
CA PRO A 77 32.52 45.52 21.26
C PRO A 77 31.98 46.29 22.52
N ALA A 78 32.64 46.58 23.65
CA ALA A 78 34.07 46.73 24.02
C ALA A 78 34.33 46.48 25.55
N PRO A 79 35.56 46.64 26.09
CA PRO A 79 36.02 45.91 27.29
C PRO A 79 35.78 46.56 28.67
N LYS A 80 35.99 45.73 29.72
CA LYS A 80 35.97 46.04 31.16
C LYS A 80 37.07 47.01 31.63
N PRO A 81 36.76 47.79 32.69
CA PRO A 81 37.68 48.07 33.80
C PRO A 81 37.53 47.02 34.95
N ALA A 82 38.54 46.94 35.81
CA ALA A 82 38.47 46.28 37.13
C ALA A 82 38.55 47.36 38.24
N ALA A 83 38.41 47.10 39.54
CA ALA A 83 38.22 45.86 40.32
C ALA A 83 37.54 46.19 41.65
N SER A 84 36.90 45.21 42.33
CA SER A 84 36.82 45.08 43.80
C SER A 84 36.01 43.86 44.24
N ALA A 85 36.33 43.34 45.43
CA ALA A 85 35.64 42.30 46.20
C ALA A 85 35.96 42.53 47.71
N PRO A 86 35.42 41.78 48.70
CA PRO A 86 34.38 40.74 48.66
C PRO A 86 33.23 40.98 49.66
N ALA A 87 32.15 40.16 49.60
CA ALA A 87 31.32 39.80 50.77
C ALA A 87 30.32 38.65 50.47
N GLU A 88 30.42 37.56 51.23
CA GLU A 88 29.28 36.74 51.69
C GLU A 88 28.85 37.28 53.09
N PRO A 89 27.70 36.93 53.71
CA PRO A 89 26.78 35.78 53.52
C PRO A 89 25.37 36.25 53.02
N VAL A 90 24.20 35.59 53.17
CA VAL A 90 23.70 34.55 54.10
C VAL A 90 22.58 33.68 53.48
N LEU A 91 22.28 32.56 54.15
CA LEU A 91 21.17 31.63 53.90
C LEU A 91 19.77 32.29 53.96
N THR A 92 18.86 31.87 53.10
CA THR A 92 17.49 31.49 53.50
C THR A 92 16.91 30.49 52.50
N ALA A 93 16.03 29.60 52.96
CA ALA A 93 15.31 28.65 52.11
C ALA A 93 13.84 28.66 52.52
N GLU A 94 12.92 28.51 51.57
CA GLU A 94 11.65 27.82 51.83
C GLU A 94 10.99 27.28 50.55
N ALA A 95 10.24 26.20 50.71
CA ALA A 95 9.26 25.71 49.74
C ALA A 95 8.14 24.99 50.52
N PRO A 96 6.88 25.41 50.33
CA PRO A 96 5.81 24.49 49.91
C PRO A 96 5.20 24.98 48.57
N ALA A 97 4.67 24.18 47.63
CA ALA A 97 3.90 22.94 47.66
C ALA A 97 2.36 23.12 47.81
N ALA A 98 1.61 22.22 47.15
CA ALA A 98 0.17 21.93 47.27
C ALA A 98 -0.89 22.82 46.53
N ALA A 99 -1.24 22.35 45.31
CA ALA A 99 -2.57 21.79 44.95
C ALA A 99 -3.86 22.66 44.81
N ALA A 100 -4.85 22.04 44.14
CA ALA A 100 -6.27 22.44 44.01
C ALA A 100 -6.55 23.74 43.19
N SER A 101 -7.75 24.04 42.67
CA SER A 101 -8.99 23.32 42.25
C SER A 101 -9.96 24.46 41.85
N ALA A 102 -10.81 24.51 40.81
CA ALA A 102 -11.27 23.70 39.69
C ALA A 102 -12.49 24.47 39.08
N ALA A 103 -12.98 24.08 37.90
CA ALA A 103 -14.37 24.24 37.42
C ALA A 103 -15.03 25.64 37.17
N SER A 104 -15.93 25.63 36.17
CA SER A 104 -17.04 26.58 35.89
C SER A 104 -16.75 28.03 35.45
N ALA A 105 -17.60 28.70 34.66
CA ALA A 105 -18.58 28.28 33.63
C ALA A 105 -19.23 29.54 33.01
N ALA A 106 -19.83 29.43 31.81
CA ALA A 106 -20.84 30.35 31.24
C ALA A 106 -20.39 31.82 30.92
N ASP A 107 -21.05 32.63 30.08
CA ASP A 107 -21.93 32.42 28.89
C ASP A 107 -22.12 33.82 28.19
N ALA A 108 -22.91 33.90 27.12
CA ALA A 108 -23.56 35.10 26.54
C ALA A 108 -22.74 36.11 25.69
N LEU A 109 -22.71 35.83 24.37
CA LEU A 109 -23.29 36.63 23.25
C LEU A 109 -23.24 38.19 23.20
N ALA A 110 -23.02 38.69 21.97
CA ALA A 110 -23.29 40.05 21.41
C ALA A 110 -22.39 41.20 21.93
N GLU A 111 -22.13 42.31 21.19
CA GLU A 111 -23.04 43.13 20.35
C GLU A 111 -22.27 44.05 19.35
N ALA A 112 -22.96 44.51 18.29
CA ALA A 112 -22.72 45.68 17.40
C ALA A 112 -21.39 45.90 16.61
N ALA A 113 -21.51 46.71 15.54
CA ALA A 113 -20.44 47.19 14.65
C ALA A 113 -20.61 48.73 14.36
N PRO A 114 -20.19 49.35 13.23
CA PRO A 114 -19.06 50.32 13.29
C PRO A 114 -19.29 51.73 12.65
N ALA A 115 -18.27 52.58 12.79
CA ALA A 115 -18.06 53.93 12.22
C ALA A 115 -16.54 54.28 12.34
N GLU A 116 -15.85 55.17 11.61
CA GLU A 116 -15.97 55.93 10.33
C GLU A 116 -14.49 56.29 9.93
N THR A 117 -14.02 56.33 8.66
CA THR A 117 -14.07 57.39 7.63
C THR A 117 -13.81 58.84 8.10
N GLU A 118 -13.03 59.71 7.43
CA GLU A 118 -12.27 59.68 6.15
C GLU A 118 -10.90 60.41 6.41
N PRO A 119 -10.29 61.39 5.66
CA PRO A 119 -10.39 61.83 4.25
C PRO A 119 -9.08 61.93 3.40
N LEU A 120 -9.19 61.70 2.08
CA LEU A 120 -8.37 62.29 0.97
C LEU A 120 -6.88 61.82 0.82
N THR A 121 -6.24 61.82 -0.37
CA THR A 121 -6.58 62.40 -1.70
C THR A 121 -6.15 61.49 -2.87
N GLU A 122 -6.79 61.65 -4.03
CA GLU A 122 -6.46 61.01 -5.33
C GLU A 122 -5.16 61.56 -5.97
N PRO A 123 -4.57 60.86 -6.97
CA PRO A 123 -4.95 61.19 -8.36
C PRO A 123 -5.13 59.96 -9.29
N ALA A 124 -5.98 60.12 -10.30
CA ALA A 124 -6.21 59.15 -11.35
C ALA A 124 -5.12 59.17 -12.45
N ASP A 125 -4.90 58.01 -13.10
CA ASP A 125 -4.86 57.94 -14.57
C ASP A 125 -5.30 56.55 -15.08
N ALA A 126 -5.66 56.45 -16.35
CA ALA A 126 -6.42 55.34 -16.91
C ALA A 126 -5.58 54.11 -17.29
N SER A 127 -5.52 53.09 -16.42
CA SER A 127 -4.94 51.77 -16.77
C SER A 127 -5.59 50.54 -16.09
N THR A 128 -6.75 50.68 -15.43
CA THR A 128 -7.40 49.58 -14.68
C THR A 128 -8.13 48.56 -15.56
N ALA A 129 -8.84 48.98 -16.60
CA ALA A 129 -9.70 48.09 -17.39
C ALA A 129 -8.96 46.88 -18.02
N ALA A 130 -7.71 47.07 -18.46
CA ALA A 130 -6.89 45.99 -19.00
C ALA A 130 -6.30 45.06 -17.91
N ALA A 131 -6.18 45.54 -16.67
CA ALA A 131 -5.69 44.75 -15.54
C ALA A 131 -6.82 43.89 -14.94
N GLU A 132 -8.04 44.41 -14.87
CA GLU A 132 -9.21 43.66 -14.39
C GLU A 132 -9.62 42.55 -15.37
N ASP A 133 -9.61 42.80 -16.68
CA ASP A 133 -9.88 41.76 -17.69
C ASP A 133 -8.80 40.66 -17.67
N ALA A 134 -7.53 41.02 -17.55
CA ALA A 134 -6.44 40.07 -17.38
C ALA A 134 -6.55 39.25 -16.08
N ALA A 135 -6.95 39.87 -14.96
CA ALA A 135 -7.17 39.17 -13.70
C ALA A 135 -8.39 38.23 -13.74
N ALA A 136 -9.51 38.70 -14.30
CA ALA A 136 -10.72 37.90 -14.48
C ALA A 136 -10.46 36.71 -15.42
N SER A 137 -9.77 36.93 -16.53
CA SER A 137 -9.35 35.88 -17.47
C SER A 137 -8.37 34.89 -16.85
N ALA A 138 -7.46 35.34 -15.98
CA ALA A 138 -6.57 34.44 -15.23
C ALA A 138 -7.33 33.57 -14.20
N VAL A 139 -8.31 34.14 -13.48
CA VAL A 139 -9.16 33.38 -12.54
C VAL A 139 -10.08 32.41 -13.30
N ALA A 140 -10.66 32.82 -14.44
CA ALA A 140 -11.46 31.96 -15.30
C ALA A 140 -10.63 30.82 -15.91
N ALA A 141 -9.39 31.09 -16.35
CA ALA A 141 -8.47 30.07 -16.84
C ALA A 141 -8.06 29.09 -15.73
N ALA A 142 -7.80 29.57 -14.51
CA ALA A 142 -7.51 28.72 -13.35
C ALA A 142 -8.70 27.84 -12.97
N ALA A 143 -9.93 28.38 -12.98
CA ALA A 143 -11.15 27.63 -12.73
C ALA A 143 -11.41 26.58 -13.84
N SER A 144 -11.19 26.94 -15.11
CA SER A 144 -11.32 26.02 -16.24
C SER A 144 -10.26 24.91 -16.21
N ALA A 145 -9.04 25.20 -15.75
CA ALA A 145 -7.97 24.21 -15.61
C ALA A 145 -8.23 23.26 -14.43
N ALA A 146 -8.78 23.77 -13.32
CA ALA A 146 -9.24 22.94 -12.20
C ALA A 146 -10.41 22.03 -12.61
N ALA A 147 -11.33 22.52 -13.44
CA ALA A 147 -12.44 21.75 -13.99
C ALA A 147 -12.02 20.72 -15.08
N SER A 148 -10.79 20.82 -15.62
CA SER A 148 -10.28 19.94 -16.67
C SER A 148 -9.17 18.98 -16.20
N ALA A 149 -8.94 18.85 -14.89
CA ALA A 149 -8.06 17.80 -14.38
C ALA A 149 -8.65 16.42 -14.76
N PRO A 150 -7.92 15.53 -15.46
CA PRO A 150 -8.46 14.23 -15.85
C PRO A 150 -8.76 13.42 -14.58
N ALA A 151 -10.01 12.94 -14.46
CA ALA A 151 -10.40 12.07 -13.37
C ALA A 151 -9.46 10.84 -13.32
N PHE A 152 -8.99 10.49 -12.12
CA PHE A 152 -8.04 9.40 -11.95
C PHE A 152 -8.61 8.09 -12.51
N GLU A 153 -7.96 7.53 -13.54
CA GLU A 153 -8.25 6.18 -13.99
C GLU A 153 -7.32 5.18 -13.30
N TRP A 154 -7.91 4.12 -12.74
CA TRP A 154 -7.15 2.99 -12.20
C TRP A 154 -6.24 2.37 -13.27
N PRO A 155 -5.01 1.95 -12.94
CA PRO A 155 -4.13 1.30 -13.91
C PRO A 155 -4.77 0.03 -14.50
N PRO A 156 -4.46 -0.33 -15.76
CA PRO A 156 -4.91 -1.59 -16.35
C PRO A 156 -4.40 -2.78 -15.53
N SER A 157 -5.07 -3.94 -15.65
CA SER A 157 -4.69 -5.15 -14.90
C SER A 157 -3.20 -5.45 -15.14
N THR A 158 -2.43 -5.59 -14.07
CA THR A 158 -0.96 -5.62 -14.10
C THR A 158 -0.42 -6.78 -13.27
N ARG A 159 0.52 -7.53 -13.84
CA ARG A 159 1.21 -8.67 -13.23
C ARG A 159 2.67 -8.31 -12.99
N LEU A 160 3.13 -8.54 -11.77
CA LEU A 160 4.52 -8.38 -11.35
C LEU A 160 5.10 -9.73 -10.93
N SER A 161 6.32 -10.01 -11.36
CA SER A 161 7.05 -11.24 -11.02
C SER A 161 8.31 -10.84 -10.23
N TYR A 162 8.60 -11.58 -9.16
CA TYR A 162 9.69 -11.27 -8.24
C TYR A 162 10.56 -12.50 -8.00
N SER A 163 11.87 -12.32 -8.01
CA SER A 163 12.81 -13.24 -7.39
C SER A 163 12.76 -13.07 -5.87
N LEU A 164 12.80 -14.16 -5.10
CA LEU A 164 12.81 -14.14 -3.64
C LEU A 164 14.12 -14.72 -3.11
N HIS A 165 14.76 -13.98 -2.21
CA HIS A 165 15.88 -14.45 -1.38
C HIS A 165 15.60 -14.15 0.10
N GLY A 166 16.34 -14.75 1.03
CA GLY A 166 16.18 -14.44 2.45
C GLY A 166 16.79 -15.47 3.40
N ASN A 167 16.44 -15.34 4.68
CA ASN A 167 16.80 -16.30 5.73
C ASN A 167 15.54 -16.72 6.50
N TYR A 168 15.29 -18.03 6.57
CA TYR A 168 14.25 -18.62 7.40
C TYR A 168 14.81 -19.89 8.05
N ARG A 169 15.65 -19.69 9.08
CA ARG A 169 16.41 -20.76 9.77
C ARG A 169 17.42 -21.45 8.84
N GLY A 170 18.02 -20.67 7.95
CA GLY A 170 18.82 -21.09 6.81
C GLY A 170 18.47 -20.24 5.58
N GLU A 171 19.40 -20.12 4.63
CA GLU A 171 19.16 -19.38 3.39
C GLU A 171 18.00 -19.96 2.60
N VAL A 172 17.14 -19.10 2.09
CA VAL A 172 15.96 -19.47 1.29
C VAL A 172 15.94 -18.72 -0.03
N LEU A 173 15.67 -19.47 -1.11
CA LEU A 173 15.40 -18.95 -2.44
C LEU A 173 13.97 -19.30 -2.85
N GLY A 174 13.39 -18.51 -3.75
CA GLY A 174 12.04 -18.72 -4.25
C GLY A 174 11.65 -17.69 -5.30
N ALA A 175 10.35 -17.51 -5.48
CA ALA A 175 9.81 -16.38 -6.24
C ALA A 175 8.39 -16.03 -5.76
N ALA A 176 7.89 -14.89 -6.24
CA ALA A 176 6.53 -14.45 -6.00
C ALA A 176 5.90 -13.86 -7.27
N MET A 177 4.57 -13.88 -7.32
CA MET A 177 3.74 -13.30 -8.36
C MET A 177 2.67 -12.42 -7.71
N VAL A 178 2.56 -11.16 -8.14
CA VAL A 178 1.45 -10.27 -7.81
C VAL A 178 0.62 -10.03 -9.05
N GLU A 179 -0.70 -10.15 -8.94
CA GLU A 179 -1.64 -9.88 -10.04
C GLU A 179 -2.72 -8.91 -9.54
N TRP A 180 -2.66 -7.67 -10.03
CA TRP A 180 -3.73 -6.68 -9.97
C TRP A 180 -4.69 -6.90 -11.15
N VAL A 181 -5.98 -7.02 -10.88
CA VAL A 181 -7.00 -7.27 -11.91
C VAL A 181 -8.25 -6.41 -11.68
N ARG A 182 -8.76 -5.73 -12.72
CA ARG A 182 -10.02 -4.95 -12.63
C ARG A 182 -11.07 -5.32 -13.68
N ALA A 183 -12.33 -5.42 -13.25
CA ALA A 183 -13.49 -5.74 -14.06
C ALA A 183 -14.69 -4.87 -13.67
N GLY A 184 -14.88 -3.75 -14.38
CA GLY A 184 -15.88 -2.74 -13.99
C GLY A 184 -15.45 -2.05 -12.69
N SER A 185 -16.35 -1.97 -11.72
CA SER A 185 -16.05 -1.50 -10.36
C SER A 185 -15.31 -2.54 -9.51
N ARG A 186 -15.33 -3.83 -9.87
CA ARG A 186 -14.74 -4.89 -9.03
C ARG A 186 -13.25 -5.05 -9.29
N TYR A 187 -12.48 -5.25 -8.23
CA TYR A 187 -11.06 -5.59 -8.30
C TYR A 187 -10.74 -6.94 -7.65
N GLN A 188 -9.61 -7.52 -8.05
CA GLN A 188 -8.90 -8.55 -7.31
C GLN A 188 -7.40 -8.22 -7.23
N VAL A 189 -6.81 -8.51 -6.08
CA VAL A 189 -5.35 -8.65 -5.94
C VAL A 189 -5.05 -10.08 -5.58
N HIS A 190 -4.18 -10.75 -6.32
CA HIS A 190 -3.60 -12.02 -5.90
C HIS A 190 -2.12 -11.87 -5.61
N LEU A 191 -1.65 -12.57 -4.57
CA LEU A 191 -0.24 -12.70 -4.25
C LEU A 191 0.06 -14.19 -4.03
N ASP A 192 0.79 -14.79 -4.97
CA ASP A 192 1.26 -16.17 -4.91
C ASP A 192 2.77 -16.16 -4.58
N VAL A 193 3.19 -16.77 -3.47
CA VAL A 193 4.58 -16.80 -2.99
C VAL A 193 5.01 -18.24 -2.75
N TRP A 194 6.22 -18.62 -3.17
CA TRP A 194 6.77 -19.94 -2.90
C TRP A 194 8.27 -19.90 -2.56
N ILE A 195 8.67 -20.77 -1.63
CA ILE A 195 10.04 -20.96 -1.15
C ILE A 195 10.49 -22.38 -1.49
N GLY A 196 11.70 -22.53 -2.01
CA GLY A 196 12.19 -23.75 -2.64
C GLY A 196 11.91 -23.79 -4.14
N ALA A 197 12.21 -24.93 -4.77
CA ALA A 197 12.03 -25.11 -6.21
C ALA A 197 10.54 -25.07 -6.61
N GLN A 198 10.20 -24.39 -7.72
CA GLN A 198 8.82 -24.25 -8.20
C GLN A 198 8.07 -25.59 -8.38
N ALA A 199 8.77 -26.65 -8.79
CA ALA A 199 8.19 -27.99 -8.97
C ALA A 199 7.96 -28.75 -7.64
N ALA A 200 8.56 -28.32 -6.53
CA ALA A 200 8.46 -28.95 -5.22
C ALA A 200 8.74 -27.93 -4.09
N PRO A 201 7.86 -26.94 -3.86
CA PRO A 201 8.10 -25.88 -2.89
C PRO A 201 8.02 -26.40 -1.45
N LEU A 202 8.95 -25.93 -0.61
CA LEU A 202 8.99 -26.23 0.83
C LEU A 202 7.87 -25.49 1.59
N VAL A 203 7.56 -24.26 1.15
CA VAL A 203 6.44 -23.46 1.61
C VAL A 203 5.82 -22.76 0.40
N GLY A 204 4.49 -22.81 0.30
CA GLY A 204 3.71 -22.01 -0.65
C GLY A 204 2.63 -21.25 0.10
N ARG A 205 2.46 -19.96 -0.20
CA ARG A 205 1.43 -19.11 0.37
C ARG A 205 0.73 -18.32 -0.73
N ARG A 206 -0.59 -18.48 -0.81
CA ARG A 206 -1.47 -17.78 -1.74
C ARG A 206 -2.37 -16.85 -0.94
N MET A 207 -2.42 -15.59 -1.33
CA MET A 207 -3.34 -14.58 -0.79
C MET A 207 -4.25 -14.08 -1.91
N THR A 208 -5.46 -13.66 -1.58
CA THR A 208 -6.37 -12.96 -2.51
C THR A 208 -7.19 -11.92 -1.76
N SER A 209 -7.18 -10.70 -2.27
CA SER A 209 -8.13 -9.63 -1.91
C SER A 209 -9.20 -9.53 -3.00
N ASP A 210 -10.45 -9.35 -2.59
CA ASP A 210 -11.63 -9.21 -3.44
C ASP A 210 -12.47 -8.03 -2.93
N GLY A 211 -12.83 -7.08 -3.81
CA GLY A 211 -13.52 -5.87 -3.39
C GLY A 211 -13.93 -4.95 -4.55
N GLU A 212 -14.28 -3.70 -4.21
CA GLU A 212 -14.67 -2.66 -5.16
C GLU A 212 -13.65 -1.52 -5.23
N LEU A 213 -13.57 -0.90 -6.39
CA LEU A 213 -12.93 0.38 -6.65
C LEU A 213 -13.85 1.50 -6.19
N THR A 214 -13.33 2.48 -5.46
CA THR A 214 -14.06 3.65 -4.98
C THR A 214 -13.26 4.93 -5.21
N GLU A 215 -13.90 6.09 -5.02
CA GLU A 215 -13.25 7.41 -5.06
C GLU A 215 -12.18 7.57 -3.96
N HIS A 216 -12.24 6.76 -2.89
CA HIS A 216 -11.28 6.74 -1.79
C HIS A 216 -10.23 5.60 -1.90
N GLY A 217 -10.16 4.93 -3.05
CA GLY A 217 -9.26 3.82 -3.30
C GLY A 217 -9.96 2.46 -3.28
N LEU A 218 -9.26 1.43 -2.81
CA LEU A 218 -9.77 0.07 -2.68
C LEU A 218 -10.69 -0.08 -1.47
N SER A 219 -11.84 -0.72 -1.66
CA SER A 219 -12.73 -1.17 -0.58
C SER A 219 -12.83 -2.70 -0.58
N PRO A 220 -12.04 -3.40 0.24
CA PRO A 220 -12.12 -4.85 0.38
C PRO A 220 -13.52 -5.30 0.84
N ARG A 221 -13.92 -6.48 0.35
CA ARG A 221 -15.07 -7.26 0.84
C ARG A 221 -14.62 -8.59 1.44
N ARG A 222 -13.57 -9.19 0.89
CA ARG A 222 -13.03 -10.49 1.33
C ARG A 222 -11.53 -10.56 1.14
N TYR A 223 -10.84 -11.16 2.11
CA TYR A 223 -9.45 -11.60 1.97
C TYR A 223 -9.36 -13.09 2.33
N ASP A 224 -8.67 -13.88 1.51
CA ASP A 224 -8.38 -15.29 1.76
C ASP A 224 -6.87 -15.56 1.69
N GLU A 225 -6.37 -16.36 2.63
CA GLU A 225 -4.98 -16.83 2.71
C GLU A 225 -4.94 -18.35 2.83
N GLU A 226 -4.32 -19.01 1.85
CA GLU A 226 -3.89 -20.41 1.95
C GLU A 226 -2.39 -20.47 2.21
N THR A 227 -1.96 -21.19 3.25
CA THR A 227 -0.55 -21.54 3.49
C THR A 227 -0.38 -23.05 3.50
N ARG A 228 0.45 -23.56 2.59
CA ARG A 228 0.92 -24.95 2.52
C ARG A 228 2.40 -24.99 2.90
N ALA A 229 2.81 -25.95 3.72
CA ALA A 229 4.21 -26.18 4.04
C ALA A 229 4.48 -27.69 4.09
N LEU A 230 5.70 -28.10 3.76
CA LEU A 230 6.08 -29.51 3.77
C LEU A 230 5.88 -30.11 5.18
N PHE A 231 5.30 -31.32 5.22
CA PHE A 231 4.90 -32.02 6.45
C PHE A 231 3.93 -31.24 7.36
N ARG A 232 3.12 -30.34 6.80
CA ARG A 232 2.04 -29.63 7.53
C ARG A 232 0.74 -29.61 6.74
N GLU A 233 -0.37 -29.56 7.47
CA GLU A 233 -1.71 -29.39 6.92
C GLU A 233 -1.86 -28.04 6.20
N LEU A 234 -2.75 -28.01 5.20
CA LEU A 234 -3.13 -26.77 4.49
C LEU A 234 -3.89 -25.87 5.46
N ARG A 235 -3.34 -24.70 5.78
CA ARG A 235 -4.03 -23.71 6.63
C ARG A 235 -4.74 -22.69 5.76
N ARG A 236 -6.05 -22.59 5.92
CA ARG A 236 -6.94 -21.59 5.30
C ARG A 236 -7.33 -20.54 6.32
N ARG A 237 -7.45 -19.28 5.89
CA ARG A 237 -7.89 -18.13 6.69
C ARG A 237 -8.69 -17.19 5.80
N THR A 238 -9.85 -16.75 6.28
CA THR A 238 -10.71 -15.78 5.60
C THR A 238 -10.99 -14.61 6.53
N ILE A 239 -10.88 -13.39 6.01
CA ILE A 239 -11.39 -12.16 6.62
C ILE A 239 -12.54 -11.67 5.76
N ARG A 240 -13.71 -11.42 6.35
CA ARG A 240 -14.83 -10.74 5.67
C ARG A 240 -14.91 -9.30 6.14
N PHE A 241 -15.16 -8.41 5.19
CA PHE A 241 -15.31 -6.97 5.41
C PHE A 241 -16.77 -6.60 5.11
N GLU A 242 -17.62 -6.80 6.12
CA GLU A 242 -19.03 -6.39 6.11
C GLU A 242 -19.13 -4.85 6.13
N PRO A 243 -20.29 -4.23 5.86
CA PRO A 243 -20.39 -2.76 5.76
C PRO A 243 -19.90 -1.99 6.99
N ASP A 244 -20.16 -2.52 8.19
CA ASP A 244 -19.90 -1.91 9.50
C ASP A 244 -18.72 -2.53 10.26
N ARG A 245 -18.36 -3.79 9.94
CA ARG A 245 -17.46 -4.61 10.75
C ARG A 245 -16.62 -5.59 9.94
N ILE A 246 -15.55 -6.05 10.57
CA ILE A 246 -14.59 -7.01 10.03
C ILE A 246 -14.72 -8.31 10.82
N VAL A 247 -15.01 -9.42 10.14
CA VAL A 247 -15.08 -10.76 10.73
C VAL A 247 -13.77 -11.48 10.47
N LEU A 248 -13.02 -11.79 11.53
CA LEU A 248 -11.75 -12.49 11.49
C LEU A 248 -11.92 -14.02 11.31
N PRO A 249 -10.86 -14.77 10.94
CA PRO A 249 -10.93 -16.22 10.68
C PRO A 249 -11.37 -17.08 11.88
N ASN A 250 -11.36 -16.52 13.09
CA ASN A 250 -11.83 -17.17 14.32
C ASN A 250 -13.26 -16.75 14.71
N GLY A 251 -14.01 -16.12 13.80
CA GLY A 251 -15.35 -15.60 14.04
C GLY A 251 -15.42 -14.33 14.89
N LYS A 252 -14.29 -13.77 15.33
CA LYS A 252 -14.28 -12.51 16.09
C LYS A 252 -14.63 -11.34 15.17
N GLU A 253 -15.68 -10.62 15.51
CA GLU A 253 -16.02 -9.34 14.88
C GLU A 253 -15.23 -8.18 15.52
N LEU A 254 -14.88 -7.20 14.69
CA LEU A 254 -14.20 -5.94 15.05
C LEU A 254 -14.82 -4.80 14.24
N ALA A 255 -14.77 -3.55 14.73
CA ALA A 255 -15.17 -2.40 13.92
C ALA A 255 -14.37 -2.31 12.60
N ARG A 256 -15.00 -1.81 11.54
CA ARG A 256 -14.34 -1.51 10.26
C ARG A 256 -13.86 -0.04 10.24
N PRO A 257 -12.54 0.23 10.29
CA PRO A 257 -12.04 1.58 10.06
C PRO A 257 -12.26 2.02 8.61
N GLU A 258 -12.36 3.32 8.37
CA GLU A 258 -12.36 3.88 7.02
C GLU A 258 -11.05 3.54 6.29
N GLY A 259 -11.13 3.30 4.97
CA GLY A 259 -9.96 3.01 4.13
C GLY A 259 -9.21 1.71 4.44
N VAL A 260 -9.73 0.84 5.33
CA VAL A 260 -9.05 -0.38 5.80
C VAL A 260 -8.74 -1.37 4.68
N GLN A 261 -7.49 -1.85 4.66
CA GLN A 261 -6.96 -2.78 3.67
C GLN A 261 -6.65 -4.16 4.30
N ASP A 262 -6.32 -5.12 3.44
CA ASP A 262 -5.76 -6.43 3.82
C ASP A 262 -4.28 -6.55 3.40
N ALA A 263 -3.66 -7.68 3.75
CA ALA A 263 -2.25 -7.92 3.51
C ALA A 263 -1.84 -8.00 2.02
N ALA A 264 -2.78 -8.23 1.09
CA ALA A 264 -2.54 -8.22 -0.35
C ALA A 264 -2.91 -6.87 -0.99
N SER A 265 -4.01 -6.24 -0.59
CA SER A 265 -4.45 -4.94 -1.14
C SER A 265 -3.59 -3.73 -0.70
N GLN A 266 -2.98 -3.77 0.49
CA GLN A 266 -2.23 -2.65 1.09
C GLN A 266 -1.29 -1.90 0.13
N PHE A 267 -0.50 -2.61 -0.68
CA PHE A 267 0.50 -1.99 -1.54
C PHE A 267 -0.09 -1.41 -2.82
N VAL A 268 -1.23 -1.95 -3.29
CA VAL A 268 -1.99 -1.37 -4.40
C VAL A 268 -2.74 -0.12 -3.95
N GLN A 269 -3.27 -0.10 -2.72
CA GLN A 269 -3.81 1.13 -2.12
C GLN A 269 -2.72 2.20 -1.94
N LEU A 270 -1.49 1.82 -1.56
CA LEU A 270 -0.36 2.76 -1.52
C LEU A 270 0.02 3.27 -2.92
N THR A 271 0.08 2.40 -3.95
CA THR A 271 0.24 2.85 -5.35
C THR A 271 -0.85 3.84 -5.78
N TRP A 272 -2.10 3.59 -5.40
CA TRP A 272 -3.21 4.52 -5.66
C TRP A 272 -3.02 5.87 -4.93
N LEU A 273 -2.67 5.84 -3.65
CA LEU A 273 -2.38 7.04 -2.84
C LEU A 273 -1.26 7.87 -3.46
N PHE A 274 -0.17 7.25 -3.90
CA PHE A 274 0.97 7.95 -4.48
C PHE A 274 0.69 8.53 -5.88
N THR A 275 -0.19 7.89 -6.65
CA THR A 275 -0.57 8.37 -7.98
C THR A 275 -1.63 9.49 -7.90
N THR A 276 -2.51 9.47 -6.90
CA THR A 276 -3.56 10.49 -6.69
C THR A 276 -3.12 11.66 -5.81
N ARG A 277 -2.21 11.42 -4.86
CA ARG A 277 -1.67 12.41 -3.90
C ARG A 277 -0.14 12.30 -3.79
N PRO A 278 0.62 12.75 -4.82
CA PRO A 278 2.09 12.67 -4.83
C PRO A 278 2.77 13.49 -3.72
N ASP A 279 2.06 14.42 -3.09
CA ASP A 279 2.49 15.14 -1.89
C ASP A 279 2.73 14.24 -0.68
N LEU A 280 2.05 13.08 -0.61
CA LEU A 280 2.26 12.07 0.43
C LEU A 280 3.59 11.30 0.28
N LEU A 281 4.36 11.52 -0.81
CA LEU A 281 5.70 10.95 -1.01
C LEU A 281 6.86 11.88 -0.59
N ARG A 282 6.57 13.01 0.08
CA ARG A 282 7.66 13.84 0.63
C ARG A 282 8.39 13.06 1.73
N VAL A 283 9.72 13.07 1.67
CA VAL A 283 10.57 12.38 2.64
C VAL A 283 10.36 12.95 4.04
N GLY A 284 10.07 12.08 5.01
CA GLY A 284 9.72 12.45 6.38
C GLY A 284 8.21 12.57 6.66
N GLU A 285 7.34 12.51 5.63
CA GLU A 285 5.89 12.38 5.84
C GLU A 285 5.51 10.98 6.33
N ARG A 286 4.26 10.85 6.80
CA ARG A 286 3.68 9.61 7.29
C ARG A 286 2.28 9.36 6.71
N ILE A 287 2.00 8.09 6.41
CA ILE A 287 0.68 7.62 6.01
C ILE A 287 0.18 6.60 7.04
N GLU A 288 -0.94 6.91 7.70
CA GLU A 288 -1.66 5.98 8.56
C GLU A 288 -2.54 5.06 7.70
N LEU A 289 -2.28 3.75 7.70
CA LEU A 289 -3.05 2.77 6.93
C LEU A 289 -3.68 1.72 7.86
N PRO A 290 -5.02 1.69 8.01
CA PRO A 290 -5.69 0.63 8.75
C PRO A 290 -5.55 -0.71 8.02
N LEU A 291 -5.04 -1.73 8.71
CA LEU A 291 -4.85 -3.09 8.18
C LEU A 291 -5.64 -4.12 8.96
N ALA A 292 -6.41 -4.94 8.25
CA ALA A 292 -7.00 -6.16 8.75
C ALA A 292 -6.04 -7.34 8.51
N LEU A 293 -5.47 -7.86 9.59
CA LEU A 293 -4.61 -9.04 9.60
C LEU A 293 -5.38 -10.24 10.17
N PRO A 294 -4.99 -11.51 9.89
CA PRO A 294 -5.74 -12.71 10.30
C PRO A 294 -5.94 -12.94 11.82
N THR A 295 -5.51 -12.01 12.68
CA THR A 295 -5.67 -12.06 14.15
C THR A 295 -6.12 -10.72 14.76
N LYS A 296 -6.12 -9.61 14.01
CA LYS A 296 -6.39 -8.25 14.53
C LYS A 296 -6.62 -7.25 13.40
N VAL A 297 -7.36 -6.18 13.69
CA VAL A 297 -7.32 -4.93 12.91
C VAL A 297 -6.41 -3.95 13.65
N VAL A 298 -5.55 -3.22 12.93
CA VAL A 298 -4.56 -2.30 13.49
C VAL A 298 -4.16 -1.24 12.48
N THR A 299 -4.05 0.02 12.88
CA THR A 299 -3.49 1.09 12.04
C THR A 299 -1.97 1.01 12.02
N TRP A 300 -1.39 1.01 10.82
CA TRP A 300 0.06 0.99 10.60
C TRP A 300 0.52 2.35 10.09
N PRO A 301 1.38 3.07 10.85
CA PRO A 301 2.08 4.25 10.35
C PRO A 301 3.19 3.83 9.39
N TYR A 302 3.11 4.24 8.13
CA TYR A 302 4.19 4.11 7.14
C TYR A 302 4.96 5.42 7.05
N ASP A 303 6.24 5.41 7.39
CA ASP A 303 7.15 6.54 7.21
C ASP A 303 7.72 6.54 5.78
N ILE A 304 7.77 7.70 5.12
CA ILE A 304 8.49 7.88 3.85
C ILE A 304 9.98 8.12 4.16
N VAL A 305 10.81 7.10 3.99
CA VAL A 305 12.20 7.08 4.52
C VAL A 305 13.16 7.90 3.67
N GLY A 306 12.99 7.91 2.35
CA GLY A 306 13.91 8.53 1.40
C GLY A 306 13.72 7.99 -0.01
N THR A 307 14.51 8.48 -0.98
CA THR A 307 14.66 7.80 -2.28
C THR A 307 15.87 6.86 -2.28
N ALA A 308 15.81 5.83 -3.11
CA ALA A 308 16.88 4.87 -3.32
C ALA A 308 16.87 4.38 -4.77
N THR A 309 18.04 4.32 -5.41
CA THR A 309 18.20 3.64 -6.70
C THR A 309 18.36 2.14 -6.47
N LEU A 310 17.59 1.32 -7.18
CA LEU A 310 17.70 -0.13 -7.20
C LEU A 310 18.19 -0.59 -8.57
N ASP A 311 19.19 -1.47 -8.59
CA ASP A 311 19.63 -2.15 -9.82
C ASP A 311 18.63 -3.25 -10.18
N THR A 312 17.97 -3.12 -11.33
CA THR A 312 16.92 -4.06 -11.79
C THR A 312 17.27 -4.68 -13.15
N PRO A 313 16.57 -5.75 -13.59
CA PRO A 313 16.65 -6.26 -14.96
C PRO A 313 16.26 -5.24 -16.06
N LEU A 314 15.67 -4.10 -15.68
CA LEU A 314 15.34 -2.97 -16.56
C LEU A 314 16.40 -1.84 -16.53
N GLY A 315 17.51 -2.07 -15.82
CA GLY A 315 18.50 -1.04 -15.47
C GLY A 315 18.28 -0.44 -14.07
N PRO A 316 19.05 0.59 -13.69
CA PRO A 316 18.89 1.28 -12.42
C PRO A 316 17.57 2.09 -12.40
N ILE A 317 16.76 1.91 -11.36
CA ILE A 317 15.48 2.60 -11.17
C ILE A 317 15.46 3.33 -9.83
N GLU A 318 15.15 4.63 -9.86
CA GLU A 318 14.87 5.40 -8.64
C GLU A 318 13.52 4.99 -8.03
N THR A 319 13.49 4.85 -6.70
CA THR A 319 12.32 4.45 -5.93
C THR A 319 12.17 5.29 -4.66
N PHE A 320 10.94 5.38 -4.13
CA PHE A 320 10.69 5.83 -2.76
C PHE A 320 10.66 4.62 -1.82
N HIS A 321 11.48 4.64 -0.76
CA HIS A 321 11.46 3.65 0.31
C HIS A 321 10.41 4.02 1.35
N VAL A 322 9.45 3.11 1.57
CA VAL A 322 8.29 3.29 2.43
C VAL A 322 8.25 2.14 3.44
N ARG A 323 8.24 2.46 4.74
CA ARG A 323 8.46 1.49 5.81
C ARG A 323 7.42 1.64 6.94
N PRO A 324 6.79 0.55 7.41
CA PRO A 324 5.99 0.60 8.63
C PRO A 324 6.85 0.89 9.86
N GLN A 325 6.43 1.81 10.72
CA GLN A 325 7.07 2.02 12.01
C GLN A 325 6.94 0.74 12.86
N LYS A 326 8.04 0.26 13.44
CA LYS A 326 8.03 -0.97 14.26
C LYS A 326 7.17 -0.79 15.52
N VAL A 327 5.95 -1.33 15.51
CA VAL A 327 5.13 -1.52 16.72
C VAL A 327 5.80 -2.60 17.58
N ALA A 328 6.74 -2.20 18.43
CA ALA A 328 7.61 -3.11 19.19
C ALA A 328 6.81 -4.07 20.08
N ARG A 329 6.85 -5.37 19.76
CA ARG A 329 6.19 -6.45 20.52
C ARG A 329 7.06 -7.73 20.48
N PRO A 330 7.20 -8.46 21.61
CA PRO A 330 7.85 -9.77 21.61
C PRO A 330 7.19 -10.74 20.61
N GLY A 331 8.00 -11.51 19.89
CA GLY A 331 7.55 -12.44 18.84
C GLY A 331 7.44 -11.84 17.44
N GLY A 332 7.31 -10.51 17.32
CA GLY A 332 7.34 -9.78 16.04
C GLY A 332 6.08 -9.93 15.17
N ASP A 333 5.47 -8.80 14.81
CA ASP A 333 4.60 -8.76 13.62
C ASP A 333 5.48 -8.85 12.35
N LEU A 334 4.94 -9.43 11.27
CA LEU A 334 5.63 -9.48 9.97
C LEU A 334 5.60 -8.09 9.30
N VAL A 335 6.61 -7.28 9.57
CA VAL A 335 6.78 -5.93 9.00
C VAL A 335 7.16 -6.06 7.52
N ALA A 336 6.42 -5.39 6.64
CA ALA A 336 6.65 -5.40 5.20
C ALA A 336 7.02 -3.99 4.70
N GLU A 337 8.29 -3.79 4.35
CA GLU A 337 8.82 -2.57 3.73
C GLU A 337 8.74 -2.65 2.21
N ALA A 338 8.59 -1.51 1.52
CA ALA A 338 8.39 -1.46 0.08
C ALA A 338 9.18 -0.33 -0.59
N TRP A 339 9.57 -0.57 -1.86
CA TRP A 339 10.22 0.42 -2.72
C TRP A 339 9.38 0.66 -3.97
N PHE A 340 8.83 1.86 -4.10
CA PHE A 340 7.88 2.22 -5.15
C PHE A 340 8.56 3.03 -6.26
N ALA A 341 8.46 2.56 -7.51
CA ALA A 341 9.14 3.17 -8.67
C ALA A 341 8.22 4.16 -9.42
N PRO A 342 8.48 5.48 -9.42
CA PRO A 342 7.65 6.46 -10.13
C PRO A 342 7.64 6.22 -11.66
N SER A 343 8.77 5.77 -12.21
CA SER A 343 8.94 5.39 -13.62
C SER A 343 8.11 4.16 -14.03
N LEU A 344 7.60 3.38 -13.08
CA LEU A 344 6.73 2.23 -13.31
C LEU A 344 5.37 2.46 -12.63
N ALA A 345 4.79 3.66 -12.81
CA ALA A 345 3.48 4.06 -12.28
C ALA A 345 3.30 3.81 -10.78
N TYR A 346 4.35 4.12 -9.99
CA TYR A 346 4.41 3.87 -8.53
C TYR A 346 4.12 2.41 -8.13
N LEU A 347 4.53 1.44 -8.94
CA LEU A 347 4.48 0.02 -8.57
C LEU A 347 5.59 -0.35 -7.54
N PRO A 348 5.33 -1.25 -6.59
CA PRO A 348 6.32 -1.74 -5.64
C PRO A 348 7.27 -2.75 -6.32
N ILE A 349 8.48 -2.32 -6.68
CA ILE A 349 9.46 -3.16 -7.39
C ILE A 349 10.40 -3.95 -6.46
N ARG A 350 10.40 -3.62 -5.17
CA ARG A 350 11.00 -4.43 -4.12
C ARG A 350 10.10 -4.44 -2.89
N LEU A 351 10.01 -5.59 -2.22
CA LEU A 351 9.24 -5.82 -1.00
C LEU A 351 10.11 -6.63 -0.03
N GLN A 352 10.34 -6.13 1.17
CA GLN A 352 11.12 -6.84 2.20
C GLN A 352 10.24 -7.11 3.43
N ILE A 353 9.96 -8.39 3.69
CA ILE A 353 9.13 -8.85 4.80
C ILE A 353 10.03 -9.43 5.88
N ARG A 354 9.97 -8.87 7.10
CA ARG A 354 10.85 -9.17 8.21
C ARG A 354 10.07 -9.47 9.49
N GLN A 355 10.40 -10.57 10.16
CA GLN A 355 9.95 -10.84 11.53
C GLN A 355 11.00 -10.36 12.55
N ASP A 356 12.27 -10.69 12.28
CA ASP A 356 13.44 -10.31 13.07
C ASP A 356 14.68 -10.26 12.15
N GLU A 357 15.88 -10.04 12.70
CA GLU A 357 17.12 -9.88 11.91
C GLU A 357 17.61 -11.17 11.22
N GLN A 358 17.17 -12.33 11.70
CA GLN A 358 17.52 -13.66 11.15
C GLN A 358 16.34 -14.30 10.40
N THR A 359 15.15 -13.71 10.46
CA THR A 359 13.92 -14.23 9.87
C THR A 359 13.32 -13.19 8.90
N TYR A 360 13.71 -13.26 7.63
CA TYR A 360 13.31 -12.31 6.59
C TYR A 360 13.22 -12.93 5.19
N VAL A 361 12.41 -12.32 4.32
CA VAL A 361 12.44 -12.52 2.87
C VAL A 361 12.45 -11.18 2.15
N ASP A 362 13.19 -11.11 1.06
CA ASP A 362 13.36 -9.94 0.21
C ASP A 362 13.01 -10.34 -1.23
N MET A 363 12.04 -9.63 -1.81
CA MET A 363 11.43 -9.93 -3.09
C MET A 363 11.69 -8.77 -4.03
N GLN A 364 12.44 -8.99 -5.11
CA GLN A 364 12.82 -7.97 -6.08
C GLN A 364 12.35 -8.35 -7.50
N LEU A 365 11.82 -7.37 -8.21
CA LEU A 365 11.25 -7.49 -9.56
C LEU A 365 12.23 -8.22 -10.52
N ASP A 366 11.76 -9.30 -11.16
CA ASP A 366 12.60 -10.18 -11.98
C ASP A 366 12.54 -9.90 -13.50
N ARG A 367 11.57 -9.10 -13.96
CA ARG A 367 11.35 -8.71 -15.37
C ARG A 367 10.43 -7.49 -15.49
N ALA A 368 10.18 -7.02 -16.70
CA ALA A 368 9.17 -5.98 -16.97
C ALA A 368 7.78 -6.37 -16.41
N PRO A 369 7.07 -5.47 -15.70
CA PRO A 369 5.67 -5.69 -15.33
C PRO A 369 4.83 -5.92 -16.59
N LEU A 370 3.97 -6.94 -16.57
CA LEU A 370 3.10 -7.28 -17.71
C LEU A 370 1.72 -6.66 -17.51
N GLN A 371 1.18 -6.00 -18.53
CA GLN A 371 -0.13 -5.36 -18.50
C GLN A 371 -1.11 -6.00 -19.47
N GLU A 372 -2.39 -5.94 -19.09
CA GLU A 372 -3.52 -6.07 -20.00
C GLU A 372 -3.36 -5.15 -21.22
N ALA A 373 -3.85 -5.59 -22.38
CA ALA A 373 -3.96 -4.70 -23.54
C ALA A 373 -4.77 -3.45 -23.15
N ALA A 374 -4.29 -2.26 -23.53
CA ALA A 374 -5.04 -1.04 -23.29
C ALA A 374 -6.44 -1.18 -23.92
N ARG A 375 -7.49 -1.18 -23.09
CA ARG A 375 -8.87 -1.22 -23.56
C ARG A 375 -9.14 0.09 -24.31
N SER A 376 -8.94 0.06 -25.62
CA SER A 376 -9.37 1.12 -26.53
C SER A 376 -10.83 1.43 -26.21
N GLY A 377 -11.14 2.70 -25.95
CA GLY A 377 -12.43 3.16 -25.42
C GLY A 377 -13.61 2.95 -26.36
N ALA A 378 -13.95 1.68 -26.61
CA ALA A 378 -15.02 1.25 -27.48
C ALA A 378 -16.36 1.51 -26.81
N VAL A 379 -16.82 2.76 -26.91
CA VAL A 379 -18.22 3.14 -26.72
C VAL A 379 -19.06 2.11 -27.47
N PRO A 380 -19.95 1.35 -26.79
CA PRO A 380 -20.81 0.41 -27.48
C PRO A 380 -21.64 1.17 -28.51
N ARG A 381 -21.43 0.90 -29.81
CA ARG A 381 -22.33 1.41 -30.84
C ARG A 381 -23.72 0.89 -30.48
N PRO A 382 -24.74 1.75 -30.31
CA PRO A 382 -26.10 1.27 -30.11
C PRO A 382 -26.47 0.37 -31.29
N PRO A 383 -27.23 -0.71 -31.06
CA PRO A 383 -27.67 -1.57 -32.15
C PRO A 383 -28.42 -0.70 -33.17
N ARG A 384 -28.09 -0.87 -34.45
CA ARG A 384 -28.86 -0.23 -35.53
C ARG A 384 -30.30 -0.72 -35.42
N THR A 385 -31.20 0.17 -35.02
CA THR A 385 -32.63 -0.02 -35.22
C THR A 385 -32.85 -0.16 -36.73
N LEU A 386 -33.28 -1.35 -37.17
CA LEU A 386 -33.86 -1.46 -38.50
C LEU A 386 -35.14 -0.61 -38.48
N GLY A 387 -35.20 0.40 -39.34
CA GLY A 387 -36.44 1.11 -39.60
C GLY A 387 -37.48 0.14 -40.17
N ALA A 388 -38.73 0.29 -39.75
CA ALA A 388 -39.83 -0.45 -40.33
C ALA A 388 -40.15 0.05 -41.75
N GLY A 389 -40.64 -0.85 -42.59
CA GLY A 389 -41.18 -0.51 -43.92
C GLY A 389 -40.53 -1.28 -45.07
N ASP A 390 -41.07 -2.46 -45.37
CA ASP A 390 -41.81 -2.59 -46.63
C ASP A 390 -42.85 -3.71 -46.50
N GLU A 391 -44.07 -3.48 -47.01
CA GLU A 391 -45.19 -4.43 -46.98
C GLU A 391 -45.69 -4.62 -48.42
N PRO A 392 -45.50 -5.81 -49.03
CA PRO A 392 -45.85 -6.02 -50.43
C PRO A 392 -47.37 -6.15 -50.64
N ARG A 393 -47.86 -5.51 -51.71
CA ARG A 393 -49.20 -5.71 -52.29
C ARG A 393 -49.24 -6.91 -53.24
#